data_AF-A0A837I902-F1
#
_entry.id   AF-A0A837I902-F1
#
_cell.length_a   1.000
_cell.length_b   1.000
_cell.length_c   1.000
_cell.angle_alpha   90.00
_cell.angle_beta   90.00
_cell.angle_gamma   90.00
#
_symmetry.space_group_name_H-M   'P 1'
#
loop_
_entity.id
_entity.type
_entity.pdbx_description
1 polymer ?
#
loop_
_entity_poly.entity_id
_entity_poly.type
_entity_poly.pdbx_seq_one_letter_code
_entity_poly.pdbx_strand_id
1 'polypeptide(L)' 'MIIRRKDGYFVISEKGKKKLGGPYKKRVDAERRLMQVEYFKRIGKK' A
#
# COMPACT_ATOMS: atom_id res chain seq x y z
N MET A 1 -3.94 -3.31 -1.50
CA MET A 1 -5.20 -2.54 -1.30
C MET A 1 -4.96 -1.36 -0.37
N ILE A 2 -5.81 -0.33 -0.46
CA ILE A 2 -5.75 0.87 0.40
C ILE A 2 -6.92 0.81 1.37
N ILE A 3 -6.66 0.98 2.67
CA ILE A 3 -7.68 1.07 3.71
C ILE A 3 -7.58 2.42 4.42
N ARG A 4 -8.72 3.01 4.78
CA ARG A 4 -8.77 4.21 5.63
C ARG A 4 -9.06 3.78 7.06
N ARG A 5 -8.21 4.18 8.00
CA ARG A 5 -8.41 4.02 9.44
C ARG A 5 -8.48 5.40 10.10
N LYS A 6 -8.73 5.45 11.42
CA LYS A 6 -8.74 6.70 12.20
C LYS A 6 -7.45 7.52 12.01
N ASP A 7 -6.32 6.84 11.83
CA ASP A 7 -5.00 7.48 11.72
C ASP A 7 -4.58 7.87 10.29
N GLY A 8 -5.41 7.57 9.27
CA GLY A 8 -5.14 7.89 7.87
C GLY A 8 -5.29 6.71 6.90
N TYR A 9 -4.65 6.81 5.74
CA TYR A 9 -4.66 5.80 4.68
C TYR A 9 -3.49 4.84 4.84
N PHE A 10 -3.77 3.54 4.77
CA PHE A 10 -2.78 2.48 4.88
C PHE A 10 -2.81 1.63 3.61
N VAL A 11 -1.64 1.16 3.20
CA VAL A 11 -1.51 0.17 2.13
C VAL A 11 -1.31 -1.18 2.79
N ILE A 12 -2.18 -2.14 2.50
CA ILE A 12 -2.09 -3.51 2.99
C ILE A 12 -2.05 -4.51 1.83
N SER A 13 -1.48 -5.68 2.07
CA SER A 13 -1.44 -6.78 1.09
C SER A 13 -2.85 -7.25 0.74
N GLU A 14 -3.04 -7.88 -0.42
CA GLU A 14 -4.36 -8.40 -0.84
C GLU A 14 -4.99 -9.35 0.17
N LYS A 15 -4.16 -10.11 0.91
CA LYS A 15 -4.62 -11.02 1.95
C LYS A 15 -4.87 -10.33 3.31
N GLY A 16 -4.72 -9.01 3.38
CA GLY A 16 -4.92 -8.20 4.59
C GLY A 16 -3.95 -8.45 5.75
N LYS A 17 -3.09 -9.47 5.65
CA LYS A 17 -2.16 -9.89 6.72
C LYS A 17 -0.97 -8.97 6.94
N LYS A 18 -0.55 -8.17 5.93
CA LYS A 18 0.66 -7.34 6.03
C LYS A 18 0.38 -5.90 5.65
N LYS A 19 0.85 -4.98 6.50
CA LYS A 19 0.93 -3.54 6.19
C LYS A 19 2.15 -3.29 5.30
N LEU A 20 1.91 -2.78 4.10
CA LEU A 20 2.90 -2.47 3.09
C LEU A 20 3.32 -0.98 3.11
N GLY A 21 2.53 -0.13 3.79
CA GLY A 21 2.83 1.28 3.99
C GLY A 21 1.74 2.03 4.78
N GLY A 22 2.06 3.25 5.20
CA GLY A 22 1.18 4.18 5.92
C GLY A 22 1.55 4.38 7.40
N PRO A 23 0.88 5.27 8.14
CA PRO A 23 -0.29 6.06 7.74
C PRO A 23 0.05 7.22 6.79
N TYR A 24 -0.76 7.38 5.74
CA TYR A 24 -0.71 8.50 4.81
C TYR A 24 -1.87 9.46 5.07
N LYS A 25 -1.63 10.77 5.02
CA LYS A 25 -2.71 11.77 5.19
C LYS A 25 -3.63 11.83 3.96
N LYS A 26 -3.07 11.64 2.75
CA LYS A 26 -3.79 11.69 1.49
C LYS A 26 -3.87 10.30 0.84
N ARG A 27 -4.99 10.03 0.17
CA ARG A 27 -5.18 8.79 -0.60
C ARG A 27 -4.16 8.65 -1.72
N VAL A 28 -3.79 9.75 -2.38
CA VAL A 28 -2.81 9.80 -3.47
C VAL A 28 -1.44 9.23 -3.06
N ASP A 29 -0.99 9.50 -1.83
CA ASP A 29 0.29 8.97 -1.34
C ASP A 29 0.24 7.46 -1.12
N ALA A 30 -0.92 6.95 -0.67
CA ALA A 30 -1.16 5.51 -0.57
C ALA A 30 -1.24 4.84 -1.95
N GLU A 31 -1.79 5.51 -2.96
CA GLU A 31 -1.84 5.02 -4.35
C GLU A 31 -0.45 4.94 -4.98
N ARG A 32 0.39 5.98 -4.81
CA ARG A 32 1.80 5.94 -5.23
C ARG A 32 2.56 4.79 -4.59
N ARG A 33 2.34 4.55 -3.29
CA ARG A 33 2.96 3.42 -2.59
C ARG A 33 2.46 2.08 -3.13
N LEU A 34 1.16 1.96 -3.43
CA LEU A 34 0.60 0.75 -4.01
C LEU A 34 1.26 0.45 -5.37
N MET A 35 1.41 1.47 -6.23
CA MET A 35 2.11 1.33 -7.52
C MET A 35 3.54 0.82 -7.37
N GLN A 36 4.31 1.37 -6.41
CA GLN A 36 5.65 0.89 -6.12
C GLN A 36 5.65 -0.59 -5.71
N VAL A 37 4.74 -0.99 -4.81
CA VAL A 37 4.67 -2.39 -4.36
C VAL A 37 4.34 -3.32 -5.53
N GLU A 38 3.39 -2.95 -6.38
CA GLU A 38 3.04 -3.75 -7.56
C GLU A 38 4.20 -3.82 -8.57
N TYR A 39 4.94 -2.73 -8.76
CA TYR A 39 6.15 -2.71 -9.58
C TYR A 39 7.20 -3.69 -9.03
N PHE A 40 7.52 -3.62 -7.74
CA PHE A 40 8.48 -4.53 -7.12
C PHE A 40 8.02 -5.99 -7.13
N LYS A 41 6.72 -6.28 -6.99
CA LYS A 41 6.18 -7.64 -7.17
C LYS A 41 6.37 -8.17 -8.59
N ARG A 42 6.23 -7.30 -9.60
CA ARG A 42 6.39 -7.67 -11.01
C ARG A 42 7.86 -7.86 -11.39
N ILE A 43 8.76 -7.04 -10.85
CA ILE A 43 10.20 -7.09 -11.18
C ILE A 43 10.96 -8.11 -10.32
N GLY A 44 10.61 -8.26 -9.04
CA GLY A 44 11.28 -9.15 -8.10
C GLY A 44 10.93 -10.64 -8.25
N LYS A 45 10.09 -11.01 -9.23
CA LYS A 45 9.99 -12.40 -9.68
C LYS A 45 11.16 -12.70 -10.63
N LYS A 46 12.34 -12.95 -10.05
CA LYS A 46 13.45 -13.58 -10.75
C LYS A 46 14.07 -14.64 -9.84
#